data_AF-A0A849DH43-F1
#
_entry.id   AF-A0A849DH43-F1
#
_cell.length_a   1.000
_cell.length_b   1.000
_cell.length_c   1.000
_cell.angle_alpha   90.00
_cell.angle_beta   90.00
_cell.angle_gamma   90.00
#
_symmetry.space_group_name_H-M   'P 1'
#
loop_
_entity.id
_entity.type
_entity.pdbx_description
1 polymer ?
#
loop_
_entity_poly.entity_id
_entity_poly.type
_entity_poly.pdbx_seq_one_letter_code
_entity_poly.pdbx_strand_id
1 'polypeptide(L)'
;MASVVEPRIEHHPCRALAGIGFFGDPFRTGAGWTEENEIGRLWHRLLGYLGLPECPYAHPAVFYEVHVRNQVTPVTGEYEVFIGFEPPPAAPVPVELCLKHLPEADYAVFSVRGDQVQGDECIVDGWLASAGYEVTTSFGIQRYDHRFLGLDRLDESELDLMVPLRPRESR
;
A
#
# COMPACT_ATOMS: atom_id res chain seq x y z
N MET A 1 3.14 15.94 21.69
CA MET A 1 1.86 15.87 20.94
C MET A 1 2.25 15.60 19.51
N ALA A 2 1.93 14.44 18.95
CA ALA A 2 2.18 14.19 17.53
C ALA A 2 1.33 15.17 16.72
N SER A 3 1.92 15.90 15.79
CA SER A 3 1.18 16.77 14.87
C SER A 3 0.20 15.90 14.09
N VAL A 4 -1.08 16.23 14.15
CA VAL A 4 -2.11 15.58 13.31
C VAL A 4 -1.74 15.89 11.86
N VAL A 5 -1.39 14.86 11.08
CA VAL A 5 -1.12 15.00 9.66
C VAL A 5 -2.48 15.15 8.97
N GLU A 6 -2.77 16.32 8.42
CA GLU A 6 -3.97 16.52 7.61
C GLU A 6 -3.78 15.87 6.23
N PRO A 7 -4.71 15.02 5.79
CA PRO A 7 -4.62 14.42 4.47
C PRO A 7 -5.01 15.43 3.39
N ARG A 8 -4.41 15.26 2.21
CA ARG A 8 -4.95 15.83 0.99
C ARG A 8 -6.07 14.92 0.48
N ILE A 9 -7.17 15.51 0.03
CA ILE A 9 -8.21 14.74 -0.66
C ILE A 9 -7.93 14.80 -2.16
N GLU A 10 -7.65 13.65 -2.76
CA GLU A 10 -7.25 13.54 -4.16
C GLU A 10 -8.19 12.61 -4.91
N HIS A 11 -8.77 13.08 -6.01
CA HIS A 11 -9.56 12.24 -6.90
C HIS A 11 -8.63 11.40 -7.78
N HIS A 12 -8.87 10.09 -7.84
CA HIS A 12 -8.08 9.17 -8.62
C HIS A 12 -8.96 8.32 -9.55
N PRO A 13 -8.61 8.20 -10.84
CA PRO A 13 -9.29 7.29 -11.75
C PRO A 13 -8.99 5.83 -11.38
N CYS A 14 -9.81 4.93 -11.89
CA CYS A 14 -9.55 3.49 -11.84
C CYS A 14 -8.17 3.20 -12.45
N ARG A 15 -7.35 2.42 -11.73
CA ARG A 15 -6.00 2.06 -12.18
C ARG A 15 -5.71 0.58 -11.95
N ALA A 16 -4.95 0.00 -12.87
CA ALA A 16 -4.51 -1.38 -12.77
C ALA A 16 -3.12 -1.44 -12.14
N LEU A 17 -2.91 -2.40 -11.25
CA LEU A 17 -1.62 -2.73 -10.65
C LEU A 17 -1.23 -4.15 -11.02
N ALA A 18 -0.05 -4.33 -11.60
CA ALA A 18 0.59 -5.62 -11.81
C ALA A 18 1.59 -5.87 -10.67
N GLY A 19 1.58 -7.06 -10.09
CA GLY A 19 2.36 -7.31 -8.88
C GLY A 19 2.22 -8.72 -8.32
N ILE A 20 2.64 -8.91 -7.07
CA ILE A 20 2.60 -10.20 -6.38
C ILE A 20 1.85 -10.03 -5.06
N GLY A 21 1.06 -11.03 -4.69
CA GLY A 21 0.34 -11.09 -3.43
C GLY A 21 0.90 -12.12 -2.45
N PHE A 22 0.66 -11.89 -1.16
CA PHE A 22 0.82 -12.81 -0.05
C PHE A 22 -0.47 -12.80 0.77
N PHE A 23 -0.96 -13.96 1.21
CA PHE A 23 -2.10 -14.06 2.14
C PHE A 23 -1.68 -14.84 3.39
N GLY A 24 -1.90 -14.27 4.57
CA GLY A 24 -1.56 -14.87 5.84
C GLY A 24 -1.30 -13.81 6.92
N ASP A 25 -0.54 -14.19 7.95
CA ASP A 25 0.03 -13.25 8.93
C ASP A 25 1.37 -12.72 8.38
N PRO A 26 1.45 -11.43 7.98
CA PRO A 26 2.67 -10.87 7.41
C PRO A 26 3.81 -10.69 8.41
N PHE A 27 3.51 -10.66 9.71
CA PHE A 27 4.48 -10.46 10.79
C PHE A 27 4.86 -11.75 11.51
N ARG A 28 4.37 -12.89 11.03
CA ARG A 28 4.66 -14.21 11.60
C ARG A 28 6.16 -14.48 11.76
N THR A 29 6.97 -13.98 10.83
CA THR A 29 8.42 -14.25 10.75
C THR A 29 9.30 -13.07 11.16
N GLY A 30 8.73 -11.88 11.38
CA GLY A 30 9.47 -10.67 11.74
C GLY A 30 8.55 -9.47 11.97
N ALA A 31 9.04 -8.45 12.67
CA ALA A 31 8.29 -7.21 12.91
C ALA A 31 8.06 -6.42 11.61
N GLY A 32 7.14 -5.46 11.64
CA GLY A 32 6.96 -4.50 10.54
C GLY A 32 8.24 -3.72 10.24
N TRP A 33 8.36 -3.23 8.99
CA TRP A 33 9.52 -2.46 8.53
C TRP A 33 10.86 -3.22 8.62
N THR A 34 10.82 -4.54 8.43
CA THR A 34 12.00 -5.40 8.31
C THR A 34 11.99 -6.17 6.99
N GLU A 35 13.17 -6.53 6.49
CA GLU A 35 13.29 -7.37 5.27
C GLU A 35 12.93 -8.84 5.53
N GLU A 36 12.95 -9.26 6.80
CA GLU A 36 12.83 -10.68 7.19
C GLU A 36 11.39 -11.19 7.22
N ASN A 37 10.43 -10.26 7.39
CA ASN A 37 9.00 -10.56 7.42
C ASN A 37 8.45 -10.92 6.02
N GLU A 38 7.18 -11.32 5.94
CA GLU A 38 6.62 -11.78 4.67
C GLU A 38 6.42 -10.63 3.66
N ILE A 39 6.32 -9.37 4.12
CA ILE A 39 6.24 -8.16 3.28
C ILE A 39 7.61 -7.88 2.63
N GLY A 40 8.69 -7.90 3.41
CA GLY A 40 10.06 -7.74 2.89
C GLY A 40 10.42 -8.79 1.85
N ARG A 41 10.06 -10.06 2.12
CA ARG A 41 10.20 -11.15 1.13
C ARG A 41 9.37 -10.92 -0.12
N LEU A 42 8.16 -10.36 0.00
CA LEU A 42 7.32 -10.04 -1.14
C LEU A 42 7.94 -8.93 -2.00
N TRP A 43 8.53 -7.90 -1.38
CA TRP A 43 9.34 -6.88 -2.07
C TRP A 43 10.53 -7.50 -2.81
N HIS A 44 11.33 -8.34 -2.14
CA HIS A 44 12.46 -9.01 -2.78
C HIS A 44 12.05 -9.86 -3.99
N ARG A 45 10.90 -10.56 -3.90
CA ARG A 45 10.38 -11.34 -5.03
C ARG A 45 10.00 -10.47 -6.22
N LEU A 46 9.29 -9.37 -5.99
CA LEU A 46 8.89 -8.46 -7.07
C LEU A 46 10.11 -7.77 -7.70
N LEU A 47 11.01 -7.23 -6.89
CA LEU A 47 12.22 -6.56 -7.38
C LEU A 47 13.17 -7.54 -8.08
N GLY A 48 13.28 -8.77 -7.57
CA GLY A 48 14.02 -9.84 -8.23
C GLY A 48 13.44 -10.17 -9.60
N TYR A 49 12.11 -10.27 -9.71
CA TYR A 49 11.42 -10.47 -10.99
C TYR A 49 11.67 -9.31 -11.97
N LEU A 50 11.58 -8.06 -11.51
CA LEU A 50 11.85 -6.87 -12.34
C LEU A 50 13.31 -6.75 -12.79
N GLY A 51 14.23 -7.40 -12.09
CA GLY A 51 15.65 -7.49 -12.47
C GLY A 51 15.97 -8.58 -13.51
N LEU A 52 15.00 -9.42 -13.88
CA LEU A 52 15.22 -10.49 -14.86
C LEU A 52 15.34 -9.94 -16.29
N PRO A 53 16.27 -10.44 -17.12
CA PRO A 53 16.40 -10.04 -18.53
C PRO A 53 15.13 -10.23 -19.36
N GLU A 54 14.32 -11.23 -19.03
CA GLU A 54 13.05 -11.56 -19.67
C GLU A 54 11.86 -10.72 -19.19
N CYS A 55 12.05 -9.90 -18.14
CA CYS A 55 10.99 -9.03 -17.65
C CYS A 55 10.62 -8.00 -18.74
N PRO A 56 9.35 -7.93 -19.16
CA PRO A 56 8.94 -7.02 -20.23
C PRO A 56 8.79 -5.57 -19.75
N TYR A 57 8.97 -5.32 -18.45
CA TYR A 57 8.74 -4.02 -17.85
C TYR A 57 10.06 -3.32 -17.54
N ALA A 58 10.09 -2.01 -17.81
CA ALA A 58 11.13 -1.15 -17.24
C ALA A 58 10.94 -1.06 -15.72
N HIS A 59 12.02 -0.76 -14.99
CA HIS A 59 11.95 -0.54 -13.55
C HIS A 59 10.96 0.61 -13.24
N PRO A 60 9.90 0.37 -12.45
CA PRO A 60 8.92 1.40 -12.11
C PRO A 60 9.54 2.54 -11.28
N ALA A 61 9.02 3.75 -11.48
CA ALA A 61 9.36 4.90 -10.63
C ALA A 61 8.47 4.98 -9.38
N VAL A 62 7.33 4.28 -9.38
CA VAL A 62 6.34 4.25 -8.31
C VAL A 62 5.92 2.82 -8.07
N PHE A 63 5.83 2.46 -6.80
CA PHE A 63 5.29 1.19 -6.33
C PHE A 63 4.16 1.41 -5.33
N TYR A 64 3.34 0.38 -5.17
CA TYR A 64 2.21 0.36 -4.27
C TYR A 64 2.26 -0.92 -3.44
N GLU A 65 2.10 -0.77 -2.13
CA GLU A 65 1.82 -1.85 -1.20
C GLU A 65 0.38 -1.72 -0.72
N VAL A 66 -0.44 -2.74 -0.94
CA VAL A 66 -1.87 -2.73 -0.69
C VAL A 66 -2.19 -3.78 0.36
N HIS A 67 -2.72 -3.34 1.49
CA HIS A 67 -3.14 -4.18 2.60
C HIS A 67 -4.64 -4.42 2.46
N VAL A 68 -5.06 -5.62 2.06
CA VAL A 68 -6.46 -5.97 1.81
C VAL A 68 -6.96 -6.94 2.88
N ARG A 69 -7.86 -6.43 3.73
CA ARG A 69 -8.63 -7.20 4.71
C ARG A 69 -9.82 -7.87 4.01
N ASN A 70 -10.28 -8.99 4.53
CA ASN A 70 -11.44 -9.69 3.99
C ASN A 70 -12.31 -10.26 5.13
N GLN A 71 -13.33 -11.05 4.80
CA GLN A 71 -14.27 -11.62 5.76
C GLN A 71 -13.63 -12.55 6.81
N VAL A 72 -12.45 -13.11 6.55
CA VAL A 72 -11.75 -13.97 7.53
C VAL A 72 -10.82 -13.18 8.45
N THR A 73 -10.35 -12.01 8.02
CA THR A 73 -9.42 -11.16 8.79
C THR A 73 -9.87 -10.86 10.22
N PRO A 74 -11.14 -10.53 10.52
CA PRO A 74 -11.58 -10.29 11.90
C PRO A 74 -11.48 -11.52 12.82
N VAL A 75 -11.43 -12.72 12.24
CA VAL A 75 -11.40 -14.00 12.97
C VAL A 75 -9.97 -14.50 13.13
N THR A 76 -9.18 -14.44 12.07
CA THR A 76 -7.82 -15.04 12.05
C THR A 76 -6.71 -14.03 12.23
N GLY A 77 -6.97 -12.74 11.99
CA GLY A 77 -5.95 -11.70 11.87
C GLY A 77 -5.19 -11.75 10.54
N GLU A 78 -5.44 -12.74 9.69
CA GLU A 78 -4.77 -12.89 8.39
C GLU A 78 -5.40 -11.97 7.33
N TYR A 79 -4.57 -11.45 6.45
CA TYR A 79 -5.01 -10.57 5.36
C TYR A 79 -4.08 -10.69 4.15
N GLU A 80 -4.47 -10.07 3.04
CA GLU A 80 -3.63 -10.04 1.85
C GLU A 80 -2.73 -8.79 1.87
N VAL A 81 -1.45 -8.98 1.60
CA VAL A 81 -0.52 -7.91 1.21
C VAL A 81 -0.21 -8.09 -0.27
N PHE A 82 -0.41 -7.05 -1.06
CA PHE A 82 -0.09 -7.04 -2.49
C PHE A 82 0.87 -5.91 -2.79
N ILE A 83 1.98 -6.21 -3.46
CA ILE A 83 2.95 -5.20 -3.90
C ILE A 83 2.96 -5.19 -5.43
N GLY A 84 2.85 -4.00 -6.02
CA GLY A 84 2.83 -3.87 -7.47
C GLY A 84 3.14 -2.47 -7.96
N PHE A 85 2.99 -2.29 -9.27
CA PHE A 85 3.21 -1.05 -10.00
C PHE A 85 2.15 -0.90 -11.10
N GLU A 86 2.00 0.31 -11.64
CA GLU A 86 1.13 0.53 -12.79
C GLU A 86 1.85 0.05 -14.08
N PRO A 87 1.37 -1.03 -14.73
CA PRO A 87 1.98 -1.48 -15.97
C PRO A 87 1.65 -0.52 -17.11
N PRO A 88 2.44 -0.50 -18.20
CA PRO A 88 2.08 0.25 -19.40
C PRO A 88 0.68 -0.15 -19.91
N PRO A 89 -0.10 0.78 -20.50
CA PRO A 89 -1.42 0.48 -21.02
C PRO A 89 -1.40 -0.70 -21.99
N ALA A 90 -2.34 -1.64 -21.81
CA ALA A 90 -2.48 -2.87 -22.61
C ALA A 90 -1.25 -3.80 -22.62
N ALA A 91 -0.29 -3.63 -21.71
CA ALA A 91 0.80 -4.59 -21.55
C ALA A 91 0.24 -5.96 -21.09
N PRO A 92 0.70 -7.07 -21.68
CA PRO A 92 0.36 -8.39 -21.16
C PRO A 92 0.90 -8.53 -19.74
N VAL A 93 0.15 -9.22 -18.87
CA VAL A 93 0.57 -9.52 -17.49
C VAL A 93 1.10 -10.96 -17.46
N PRO A 94 2.39 -11.16 -17.17
CA PRO A 94 2.99 -12.50 -17.06
C PRO A 94 2.37 -13.33 -15.95
N VAL A 95 2.46 -14.66 -16.07
CA VAL A 95 1.79 -15.63 -15.16
C VAL A 95 2.30 -15.54 -13.72
N GLU A 96 3.52 -15.04 -13.54
CA GLU A 96 4.17 -14.81 -12.26
C GLU A 96 3.53 -13.64 -11.49
N LEU A 97 2.79 -12.76 -12.18
CA LEU A 97 2.14 -11.59 -11.63
C LEU A 97 0.62 -11.75 -11.58
N CYS A 98 0.02 -11.06 -10.63
CA CYS A 98 -1.42 -10.84 -10.53
C CYS A 98 -1.76 -9.40 -10.94
N LEU A 99 -2.98 -9.21 -11.42
CA LEU A 99 -3.54 -7.91 -11.76
C LEU A 99 -4.63 -7.53 -10.75
N LYS A 100 -4.52 -6.36 -10.13
CA LYS A 100 -5.56 -5.77 -9.28
C LYS A 100 -6.01 -4.43 -9.85
N HIS A 101 -7.30 -4.14 -9.74
CA HIS A 101 -7.85 -2.83 -10.09
C HIS A 101 -8.16 -2.07 -8.81
N LEU A 102 -7.55 -0.91 -8.64
CA LEU A 102 -7.96 0.05 -7.63
C LEU A 102 -9.14 0.86 -8.18
N PRO A 103 -10.21 1.05 -7.38
CA PRO A 103 -11.40 1.73 -7.83
C PRO A 103 -11.14 3.22 -8.08
N GLU A 104 -11.93 3.78 -9.00
CA GLU A 104 -12.10 5.22 -9.11
C GLU A 104 -12.80 5.74 -7.84
N ALA A 105 -12.15 6.66 -7.14
CA ALA A 105 -12.66 7.24 -5.89
C ALA A 105 -11.85 8.49 -5.52
N ASP A 106 -12.36 9.22 -4.53
CA ASP A 106 -11.54 10.17 -3.78
C ASP A 106 -10.73 9.41 -2.72
N TYR A 107 -9.48 9.80 -2.51
CA TYR A 107 -8.59 9.20 -1.52
C TYR A 107 -8.15 10.26 -0.53
N ALA A 108 -8.11 9.91 0.75
CA ALA A 108 -7.35 10.65 1.75
C ALA A 108 -5.88 10.22 1.64
N VAL A 109 -5.01 11.18 1.34
CA VAL A 109 -3.58 10.98 1.10
C VAL A 109 -2.77 11.67 2.21
N PHE A 110 -2.13 10.86 3.05
CA PHE A 110 -1.26 11.33 4.13
C PHE A 110 0.20 11.13 3.71
N SER A 111 0.94 12.22 3.52
CA SER A 111 2.38 12.13 3.34
C SER A 111 3.05 12.01 4.71
N VAL A 112 3.71 10.88 4.96
CA VAL A 112 4.37 10.57 6.23
C VAL A 112 5.89 10.49 6.03
N ARG A 113 6.65 10.91 7.05
CA ARG A 113 8.11 10.93 7.02
C ARG A 113 8.70 10.27 8.26
N GLY A 114 9.81 9.54 8.08
CA GLY A 114 10.60 9.03 9.20
C GLY A 114 9.79 8.16 10.16
N ASP A 115 9.84 8.47 11.46
CA ASP A 115 9.15 7.72 12.50
C ASP A 115 7.63 7.61 12.30
N GLN A 116 7.02 8.52 11.53
CA GLN A 116 5.58 8.47 11.22
C GLN A 116 5.21 7.26 10.34
N VAL A 117 6.17 6.74 9.59
CA VAL A 117 6.02 5.59 8.70
C VAL A 117 5.71 4.32 9.50
N GLN A 118 6.25 4.19 10.71
CA GLN A 118 6.07 3.01 11.57
C GLN A 118 4.73 2.97 12.32
N GLY A 119 3.95 4.06 12.31
CA GLY A 119 2.69 4.20 13.04
C GLY A 119 1.48 4.53 12.14
N ASP A 120 1.55 4.10 10.89
CA ASP A 120 0.63 4.40 9.79
C ASP A 120 -0.85 4.12 10.12
N GLU A 121 -1.17 2.98 10.75
CA GLU A 121 -2.55 2.66 11.16
C GLU A 121 -3.15 3.71 12.12
N CYS A 122 -2.35 4.20 13.08
CA CYS A 122 -2.82 5.15 14.09
C CYS A 122 -3.09 6.56 13.54
N ILE A 123 -2.34 6.99 12.52
CA ILE A 123 -2.51 8.31 11.88
C ILE A 123 -3.84 8.34 11.12
N VAL A 124 -4.09 7.29 10.34
CA VAL A 124 -5.31 7.14 9.54
C VAL A 124 -6.53 7.01 10.45
N ASP A 125 -6.51 6.08 11.42
CA ASP A 125 -7.63 5.85 12.35
C ASP A 125 -7.98 7.09 13.17
N GLY A 126 -6.95 7.81 13.65
CA GLY A 126 -7.13 9.04 14.40
C GLY A 126 -7.82 10.14 13.60
N TRP A 127 -7.43 10.33 12.33
CA TRP A 127 -8.08 11.31 11.46
C TRP A 127 -9.54 10.91 11.15
N LEU A 128 -9.77 9.64 10.81
CA LEU A 128 -11.11 9.13 10.47
C LEU A 128 -12.12 9.31 11.61
N ALA A 129 -11.70 9.04 12.85
CA ALA A 129 -12.55 9.23 14.02
C ALA A 129 -13.01 10.70 14.19
N SER A 130 -12.24 11.67 13.68
CA SER A 130 -12.51 13.10 13.82
C SER A 130 -13.22 13.74 12.61
N ALA A 131 -13.04 13.18 11.40
CA ALA A 131 -13.39 13.84 10.15
C ALA A 131 -14.81 13.53 9.62
N GLY A 132 -15.57 12.66 10.29
CA GLY A 132 -16.94 12.33 9.88
C GLY A 132 -17.05 11.43 8.63
N TYR A 133 -15.93 10.86 8.18
CA TYR A 133 -15.87 9.83 7.14
C TYR A 133 -15.90 8.42 7.76
N GLU A 134 -16.42 7.43 7.03
CA GLU A 134 -16.28 6.02 7.40
C GLU A 134 -15.34 5.33 6.42
N VAL A 135 -14.33 4.61 6.93
CA VAL A 135 -13.59 3.64 6.11
C VAL A 135 -14.49 2.44 5.92
N THR A 136 -15.15 2.42 4.77
CA THR A 136 -15.96 1.28 4.33
C THR A 136 -15.17 0.32 3.45
N THR A 137 -13.88 0.59 3.25
CA THR A 137 -13.05 -0.16 2.31
C THR A 137 -12.20 -1.17 3.04
N SER A 138 -12.14 -2.34 2.43
CA SER A 138 -11.43 -3.48 2.93
C SER A 138 -9.92 -3.38 2.65
N PHE A 139 -9.39 -2.18 2.34
CA PHE A 139 -7.97 -2.03 2.03
C PHE A 139 -7.41 -0.62 2.27
N GLY A 140 -6.12 -0.57 2.58
CA GLY A 140 -5.27 0.63 2.62
C GLY A 140 -4.08 0.48 1.69
N ILE A 141 -3.49 1.60 1.27
CA ILE A 141 -2.38 1.63 0.31
C ILE A 141 -1.22 2.44 0.89
N GLN A 142 -0.01 1.95 0.73
CA GLN A 142 1.22 2.72 0.85
C GLN A 142 1.80 2.91 -0.56
N ARG A 143 2.04 4.17 -0.95
CA ARG A 143 2.61 4.56 -2.24
C ARG A 143 4.05 5.01 -2.04
N TYR A 144 4.95 4.33 -2.74
CA TYR A 144 6.37 4.54 -2.70
C TYR A 144 6.82 5.21 -4.00
N ASP A 145 7.53 6.33 -3.89
CA ASP A 145 8.20 6.98 -5.02
C ASP A 145 9.66 7.33 -4.65
N HIS A 146 10.31 8.17 -5.46
CA HIS A 146 11.70 8.60 -5.25
C HIS A 146 12.02 9.19 -3.86
N ARG A 147 11.01 9.57 -3.06
CA ARG A 147 11.20 10.07 -1.68
C ARG A 147 11.45 8.94 -0.67
N PHE A 148 11.14 7.70 -1.01
CA PHE A 148 11.47 6.55 -0.17
C PHE A 148 12.90 6.07 -0.49
N LEU A 149 13.78 6.14 0.50
CA LEU A 149 15.22 5.95 0.34
C LEU A 149 15.70 4.55 0.76
N GLY A 150 14.77 3.68 1.13
CA GLY A 150 15.04 2.34 1.64
C GLY A 150 14.98 2.26 3.16
N LEU A 151 14.92 1.03 3.68
CA LEU A 151 14.79 0.77 5.12
C LEU A 151 15.99 1.29 5.94
N ASP A 152 17.19 1.30 5.36
CA ASP A 152 18.40 1.85 6.01
C ASP A 152 18.36 3.37 6.24
N ARG A 153 17.47 4.07 5.53
CA ARG A 153 17.31 5.53 5.57
C ARG A 153 15.85 5.91 5.81
N LEU A 154 15.18 5.12 6.65
CA LEU A 154 13.75 5.29 6.90
C LEU A 154 13.42 6.65 7.52
N ASP A 155 14.28 7.16 8.40
CA ASP A 155 14.19 8.48 9.04
C ASP A 155 14.18 9.66 8.05
N GLU A 156 14.88 9.50 6.93
CA GLU A 156 14.92 10.46 5.83
C GLU A 156 13.85 10.22 4.77
N SER A 157 13.20 9.05 4.80
CA SER A 157 12.26 8.60 3.78
C SER A 157 10.87 9.18 3.97
N GLU A 158 10.18 9.40 2.85
CA GLU A 158 8.76 9.73 2.81
C GLU A 158 7.99 8.76 1.93
N LEU A 159 6.75 8.51 2.29
CA LEU A 159 5.77 7.78 1.47
C LEU A 159 4.38 8.37 1.69
N ASP A 160 3.44 8.02 0.81
CA ASP A 160 2.05 8.40 0.98
C ASP A 160 1.21 7.21 1.45
N LEU A 161 0.45 7.40 2.52
CA LEU A 161 -0.64 6.50 2.91
C LEU A 161 -1.90 6.97 2.18
N MET A 162 -2.56 6.07 1.47
CA MET A 162 -3.77 6.38 0.72
C MET A 162 -4.92 5.48 1.17
N VAL A 163 -6.06 6.10 1.48
CA VAL A 163 -7.28 5.38 1.86
C VAL A 163 -8.43 5.88 1.00
N PRO A 164 -9.09 5.01 0.23
CA PRO A 164 -10.26 5.41 -0.56
C PRO A 164 -11.40 5.82 0.38
N LEU A 165 -12.01 6.96 0.07
CA LEU A 165 -13.12 7.53 0.80
C LEU A 165 -14.44 7.09 0.17
N ARG A 166 -15.44 6.88 1.04
CA ARG A 166 -16.85 6.95 0.64
C ARG A 166 -17.54 8.03 1.46
N PRO A 167 -18.46 8.81 0.85
CA PRO A 167 -19.35 9.67 1.62
C PRO A 167 -20.10 8.82 2.66
N ARG A 168 -20.21 9.31 3.89
CA ARG A 168 -21.07 8.69 4.89
C ARG A 168 -22.51 8.86 4.39
N GLU A 169 -23.20 7.77 4.04
CA GLU A 169 -24.60 7.89 3.64
C GLU A 169 -25.40 8.46 4.82
N SER A 170 -26.07 9.58 4.59
CA SER A 170 -27.03 10.14 5.55
C SER A 170 -28.15 9.13 5.71
N ARG A 171 -28.13 8.39 6.82
CA ARG A 171 -29.17 7.44 7.19
C ARG A 171 -30.49 8.15 7.49
#